data_AF-A0A954MXX0-F1
#
_entry.id   AF-A0A954MXX0-F1
#
_cell.length_a   1.000
_cell.length_b   1.000
_cell.length_c   1.000
_cell.angle_alpha   90.00
_cell.angle_beta   90.00
_cell.angle_gamma   90.00
#
_symmetry.space_group_name_H-M   'P 1'
#
loop_
_entity.id
_entity.type
_entity.pdbx_description
1 polymer ?
#
loop_
_entity_poly.entity_id
_entity_poly.type
_entity_poly.pdbx_seq_one_letter_code
_entity_poly.pdbx_strand_id
1 'polypeptide(L)'
;RICRRMTVDFYEKLMGDDFKKKMLHPVWKLIAGRKAEEEAGKTLDRYFQIHVPIDRPLPLDEDTLSPPAKPREALHLLRDAREEMLGELKDYRGLPERYDHAKQVMHSTVELMGLLELGFDLKPEEVGIGDGSKKAVREKHDRAQVAIKQLATKMLVFESAASTRLATALQLLQVPKVAHAIGGGEDMQIEIREIIRHARKISGIISGLPSFRIQYRKLAILFSRLGKRPSRRKVRTLIEQMMGIHKRMQTIHDELFDERYPFDHSDDSMTLQKFVLPVVPHPADLQGLVIMTEYMVERLFILQVRLFSRLTQAAERVESTFGLEPLPDVKEKSTVQ
;
A
#
# COMPACT_ATOMS: atom_id res chain seq x y z
N ARG A 1 24.70 -28.41 -16.93
CA ARG A 1 23.61 -28.90 -17.82
C ARG A 1 22.78 -30.02 -17.18
N ILE A 2 23.40 -30.96 -16.45
CA ILE A 2 22.73 -32.08 -15.79
C ILE A 2 21.76 -31.62 -14.68
N CYS A 3 22.18 -30.74 -13.78
CA CYS A 3 21.31 -30.26 -12.68
C CYS A 3 20.02 -29.59 -13.19
N ARG A 4 20.11 -28.79 -14.27
CA ARG A 4 18.95 -28.11 -14.87
C ARG A 4 17.96 -29.09 -15.51
N ARG A 5 18.43 -30.24 -15.99
CA ARG A 5 17.59 -31.30 -16.56
C ARG A 5 16.92 -32.10 -15.42
N MET A 6 17.65 -32.42 -14.36
CA MET A 6 17.09 -33.05 -13.16
C MET A 6 16.03 -32.20 -12.44
N THR A 7 16.22 -30.87 -12.36
CA THR A 7 15.21 -29.96 -11.78
C THR A 7 13.93 -29.95 -12.62
N VAL A 8 14.03 -29.95 -13.94
CA VAL A 8 12.87 -30.02 -14.85
C VAL A 8 12.14 -31.35 -14.67
N ASP A 9 12.86 -32.47 -14.73
CA ASP A 9 12.28 -33.80 -14.59
C ASP A 9 11.62 -34.01 -13.21
N PHE A 10 12.17 -33.38 -12.16
CA PHE A 10 11.60 -33.42 -10.81
C PHE A 10 10.27 -32.65 -10.74
N TYR A 11 10.21 -31.43 -11.26
CA TYR A 11 8.99 -30.62 -11.21
C TYR A 11 7.92 -31.12 -12.21
N GLU A 12 8.30 -31.65 -13.36
CA GLU A 12 7.39 -32.34 -14.30
C GLU A 12 6.73 -33.56 -13.63
N LYS A 13 7.50 -34.34 -12.86
CA LYS A 13 6.94 -35.48 -12.09
C LYS A 13 6.04 -35.05 -10.93
N LEU A 14 6.30 -33.91 -10.31
CA LEU A 14 5.58 -33.44 -9.12
C LEU A 14 4.28 -32.69 -9.48
N MET A 15 4.30 -31.92 -10.57
CA MET A 15 3.24 -30.97 -10.93
C MET A 15 2.44 -31.43 -12.17
N GLY A 16 2.86 -32.51 -12.84
CA GLY A 16 2.17 -33.07 -14.00
C GLY A 16 2.17 -32.12 -15.22
N ASP A 17 1.17 -32.28 -16.08
CA ASP A 17 1.10 -31.64 -17.41
C ASP A 17 0.97 -30.11 -17.39
N ASP A 18 0.64 -29.51 -16.23
CA ASP A 18 0.52 -28.06 -16.06
C ASP A 18 1.89 -27.36 -15.91
N PHE A 19 2.96 -28.11 -15.68
CA PHE A 19 4.29 -27.55 -15.56
C PHE A 19 4.88 -27.16 -16.91
N LYS A 20 5.09 -25.86 -17.12
CA LYS A 20 5.80 -25.36 -18.30
C LYS A 20 7.22 -25.01 -17.92
N LYS A 21 8.21 -25.57 -18.63
CA LYS A 21 9.65 -25.33 -18.42
C LYS A 21 10.06 -23.85 -18.38
N LYS A 22 9.30 -22.96 -19.02
CA LYS A 22 9.46 -21.49 -18.96
C LYS A 22 9.20 -20.88 -17.58
N MET A 23 8.52 -21.60 -16.68
CA MET A 23 8.23 -21.21 -15.30
C MET A 23 9.42 -21.43 -14.35
N LEU A 24 10.48 -22.14 -14.80
CA LEU A 24 11.71 -22.29 -14.02
C LEU A 24 12.55 -21.03 -14.11
N HIS A 25 12.45 -20.20 -13.08
CA HIS A 25 13.34 -19.07 -12.89
C HIS A 25 14.63 -19.53 -12.21
N PRO A 26 15.81 -19.08 -12.69
CA PRO A 26 17.03 -19.28 -11.95
C PRO A 26 16.91 -18.64 -10.56
N VAL A 27 17.33 -19.36 -9.52
CA VAL A 27 17.28 -18.88 -8.13
C VAL A 27 17.96 -17.51 -7.97
N TRP A 28 19.01 -17.22 -8.75
CA TRP A 28 19.66 -15.92 -8.74
C TRP A 28 18.77 -14.77 -9.24
N LYS A 29 17.80 -15.00 -10.14
CA LYS A 29 16.80 -13.99 -10.54
C LYS A 29 15.80 -13.71 -9.42
N LEU A 30 15.41 -14.73 -8.65
CA LEU A 30 14.55 -14.58 -7.48
C LEU A 30 15.27 -13.86 -6.33
N ILE A 31 16.55 -14.17 -6.12
CA ILE A 31 17.41 -13.47 -5.14
C ILE A 31 17.66 -12.02 -5.57
N ALA A 32 17.88 -11.75 -6.86
CA ALA A 32 18.05 -10.40 -7.37
C ALA A 32 16.78 -9.56 -7.23
N GLY A 33 15.59 -10.14 -7.49
CA GLY A 33 14.31 -9.48 -7.26
C GLY A 33 14.08 -9.14 -5.78
N ARG A 34 14.37 -10.08 -4.87
CA ARG A 34 14.22 -9.87 -3.42
C ARG A 34 15.21 -8.83 -2.87
N LYS A 35 16.45 -8.82 -3.36
CA LYS A 35 17.44 -7.77 -3.03
C LYS A 35 17.01 -6.40 -3.55
N ALA A 36 16.46 -6.35 -4.76
CA ALA A 36 15.95 -5.10 -5.33
C ALA A 36 14.75 -4.54 -4.54
N GLU A 37 13.88 -5.41 -4.02
CA GLU A 37 12.78 -5.01 -3.12
C GLU A 37 13.29 -4.51 -1.76
N GLU A 38 14.31 -5.18 -1.20
CA GLU A 38 14.91 -4.78 0.07
C GLU A 38 15.65 -3.43 -0.06
N GLU A 39 16.40 -3.22 -1.13
CA GLU A 39 17.06 -1.95 -1.45
C GLU A 39 16.06 -0.82 -1.78
N ALA A 40 14.95 -1.17 -2.43
CA ALA A 40 13.84 -0.24 -2.68
C ALA A 40 13.24 0.25 -1.35
N GLY A 41 12.93 -0.66 -0.43
CA GLY A 41 12.45 -0.33 0.91
C GLY A 41 13.43 0.55 1.69
N LYS A 42 14.74 0.22 1.66
CA LYS A 42 15.78 1.04 2.30
C LYS A 42 15.84 2.46 1.75
N THR A 43 15.70 2.63 0.43
CA THR A 43 15.73 3.97 -0.17
C THR A 43 14.51 4.79 0.23
N LEU A 44 13.33 4.17 0.24
CA LEU A 44 12.11 4.81 0.72
C LEU A 44 12.26 5.28 2.17
N ASP A 45 12.72 4.39 3.04
CA ASP A 45 12.88 4.68 4.46
C ASP A 45 13.98 5.70 4.73
N ARG A 46 15.11 5.61 4.03
CA ARG A 46 16.19 6.61 4.08
C ARG A 46 15.70 7.98 3.63
N TYR A 47 14.94 8.05 2.54
CA TYR A 47 14.44 9.32 2.04
C TYR A 47 13.58 10.04 3.09
N PHE A 48 12.66 9.32 3.74
CA PHE A 48 11.77 9.89 4.76
C PHE A 48 12.31 9.82 6.20
N GLN A 49 13.42 9.13 6.44
CA GLN A 49 14.01 8.86 7.76
C GLN A 49 13.08 8.12 8.74
N ILE A 50 12.08 7.40 8.21
CA ILE A 50 11.09 6.59 8.94
C ILE A 50 10.69 5.38 8.10
N HIS A 51 10.13 4.34 8.74
CA HIS A 51 9.39 3.31 8.01
C HIS A 51 8.06 3.89 7.54
N VAL A 52 7.91 4.08 6.22
CA VAL A 52 6.72 4.72 5.67
C VAL A 52 5.48 3.82 5.82
N PRO A 53 4.37 4.31 6.41
CA PRO A 53 3.12 3.57 6.47
C PRO A 53 2.54 3.37 5.07
N ILE A 54 2.61 2.14 4.56
CA ILE A 54 2.23 1.76 3.19
C ILE A 54 0.72 1.85 2.91
N ASP A 55 -0.11 2.05 3.93
CA ASP A 55 -1.56 2.27 3.78
C ASP A 55 -1.93 3.76 3.77
N ARG A 56 -0.94 4.67 3.83
CA ARG A 56 -1.11 6.11 3.69
C ARG A 56 -0.54 6.55 2.35
N PRO A 57 -1.39 6.92 1.38
CA PRO A 57 -0.90 7.44 0.12
C PRO A 57 -0.22 8.79 0.34
N LEU A 58 0.94 8.99 -0.29
CA LEU A 58 1.57 10.30 -0.38
C LEU A 58 0.84 11.12 -1.46
N PRO A 59 0.49 12.39 -1.19
CA PRO A 59 -0.12 13.23 -2.19
C PRO A 59 0.87 13.47 -3.34
N LEU A 60 0.51 12.99 -4.54
CA LEU A 60 1.20 13.30 -5.78
C LEU A 60 0.20 13.99 -6.69
N ASP A 61 0.38 15.29 -6.89
CA ASP A 61 -0.51 16.10 -7.70
C ASP A 61 -0.09 16.09 -9.18
N GLU A 62 -0.98 16.54 -10.07
CA GLU A 62 -0.71 16.64 -11.52
C GLU A 62 0.48 17.52 -11.82
N ASP A 63 0.65 18.56 -11.03
CA ASP A 63 1.75 19.50 -11.14
C ASP A 63 3.12 18.82 -10.96
N THR A 64 3.19 17.64 -10.33
CA THR A 64 4.43 16.86 -10.20
C THR A 64 5.00 16.42 -11.55
N LEU A 65 4.15 16.31 -12.58
CA LEU A 65 4.55 15.94 -13.93
C LEU A 65 5.11 17.10 -14.74
N SER A 66 4.97 18.34 -14.25
CA SER A 66 5.35 19.54 -14.97
C SER A 66 6.62 20.15 -14.37
N PRO A 67 7.50 20.75 -15.19
CA PRO A 67 8.62 21.54 -14.66
C PRO A 67 8.09 22.74 -13.88
N PRO A 68 8.75 23.14 -12.78
CA PRO A 68 8.33 24.30 -12.02
C PRO A 68 8.56 25.56 -12.85
N ALA A 69 7.61 26.52 -12.77
CA ALA A 69 7.72 27.80 -13.48
C ALA A 69 9.02 28.56 -13.14
N LYS A 70 9.51 28.38 -11.91
CA LYS A 70 10.72 29.03 -11.41
C LYS A 70 11.64 28.00 -10.73
N PRO A 71 12.55 27.36 -11.48
CA PRO A 71 13.40 26.28 -10.96
C PRO A 71 14.27 26.66 -9.76
N ARG A 72 14.70 27.93 -9.66
CA ARG A 72 15.49 28.40 -8.51
C ARG A 72 14.65 28.47 -7.22
N GLU A 73 13.43 29.01 -7.30
CA GLU A 73 12.51 29.05 -6.15
C GLU A 73 12.12 27.62 -5.72
N ALA A 74 11.89 26.73 -6.69
CA ALA A 74 11.66 25.30 -6.41
C ALA A 74 12.85 24.64 -5.70
N LEU A 75 14.10 24.96 -6.06
CA LEU A 75 15.27 24.44 -5.35
C LEU A 75 15.35 24.93 -3.90
N HIS A 76 14.99 26.19 -3.63
CA HIS A 76 14.89 26.69 -2.26
C HIS A 76 13.80 25.95 -1.48
N LEU A 77 12.60 25.81 -2.06
CA LEU A 77 11.51 25.06 -1.46
C LEU A 77 11.88 23.61 -1.15
N LEU A 78 12.61 22.94 -2.05
CA LEU A 78 13.11 21.58 -1.82
C LEU A 78 14.02 21.50 -0.59
N ARG A 79 14.92 22.46 -0.41
CA ARG A 79 15.83 22.52 0.75
C ARG A 79 15.07 22.79 2.03
N ASP A 80 14.20 23.79 2.02
CA ASP A 80 13.39 24.17 3.18
C ASP A 80 12.49 23.00 3.62
N ALA A 81 11.80 22.35 2.67
CA ALA A 81 10.96 21.19 2.95
C ALA A 81 11.76 19.99 3.48
N ARG A 82 13.00 19.78 3.02
CA ARG A 82 13.89 18.76 3.57
C ARG A 82 14.28 19.09 5.01
N GLU A 83 14.63 20.33 5.31
CA GLU A 83 14.98 20.76 6.68
C GLU A 83 13.79 20.68 7.63
N GLU A 84 12.61 21.15 7.21
CA GLU A 84 11.37 21.06 7.98
C GLU A 84 11.00 19.61 8.27
N MET A 85 11.01 18.74 7.25
CA MET A 85 10.74 17.31 7.41
C MET A 85 11.68 16.67 8.44
N LEU A 86 12.98 17.00 8.40
CA LEU A 86 13.97 16.49 9.35
C LEU A 86 13.77 17.06 10.77
N GLY A 87 13.38 18.33 10.89
CA GLY A 87 13.07 18.98 12.17
C GLY A 87 11.90 18.32 12.90
N GLU A 88 10.88 17.90 12.15
CA GLU A 88 9.66 17.29 12.67
C GLU A 88 9.79 15.80 13.00
N LEU A 89 10.90 15.14 12.63
CA LEU A 89 11.08 13.69 12.82
C LEU A 89 10.88 13.25 14.27
N LYS A 90 11.38 14.04 15.24
CA LYS A 90 11.30 13.67 16.65
C LYS A 90 9.85 13.59 17.13
N ASP A 91 9.02 14.53 16.68
CA ASP A 91 7.63 14.65 17.11
C ASP A 91 6.71 13.73 16.29
N TYR A 92 7.11 13.39 15.06
CA TYR A 92 6.43 12.41 14.23
C TYR A 92 6.62 10.97 14.73
N ARG A 93 7.80 10.62 15.27
CA ARG A 93 8.10 9.26 15.76
C ARG A 93 7.06 8.78 16.78
N GLY A 94 6.46 7.62 16.54
CA GLY A 94 5.45 7.05 17.42
C GLY A 94 4.01 7.52 17.14
N LEU A 95 3.82 8.58 16.34
CA LEU A 95 2.48 8.98 15.91
C LEU A 95 1.83 7.96 14.98
N PRO A 96 2.51 7.40 13.95
CA PRO A 96 1.92 6.39 13.08
C PRO A 96 1.39 5.19 13.85
N GLU A 97 2.16 4.63 14.79
CA GLU A 97 1.75 3.45 15.55
C GLU A 97 0.52 3.75 16.43
N ARG A 98 0.46 4.93 17.04
CA ARG A 98 -0.70 5.37 17.83
C ARG A 98 -1.92 5.61 16.96
N TYR A 99 -1.71 6.18 15.77
CA TYR A 99 -2.74 6.44 14.79
C TYR A 99 -3.34 5.13 14.26
N ASP A 100 -2.50 4.15 13.93
CA ASP A 100 -2.92 2.83 13.48
C ASP A 100 -3.66 2.06 14.57
N HIS A 101 -3.20 2.16 15.82
CA HIS A 101 -3.92 1.61 16.95
C HIS A 101 -5.32 2.24 17.08
N ALA A 102 -5.44 3.56 16.99
CA ALA A 102 -6.72 4.25 17.04
C ALA A 102 -7.64 3.84 15.86
N LYS A 103 -7.10 3.70 14.65
CA LYS A 103 -7.82 3.16 13.48
C LYS A 103 -8.30 1.74 13.71
N GLN A 104 -7.46 0.87 14.28
CA GLN A 104 -7.84 -0.51 14.58
C GLN A 104 -9.01 -0.56 15.58
N VAL A 105 -9.00 0.29 16.60
CA VAL A 105 -10.11 0.43 17.57
C VAL A 105 -11.37 0.98 16.89
N MET A 106 -11.24 1.97 16.01
CA MET A 106 -12.38 2.50 15.26
C MET A 106 -13.00 1.43 14.34
N HIS A 107 -12.19 0.67 13.60
CA HIS A 107 -12.68 -0.40 12.73
C HIS A 107 -13.37 -1.51 13.54
N SER A 108 -12.75 -1.98 14.62
CA SER A 108 -13.35 -3.02 15.46
C SER A 108 -14.67 -2.57 16.06
N THR A 109 -14.79 -1.32 16.54
CA THR A 109 -16.07 -0.81 17.06
C THR A 109 -17.17 -0.73 16.00
N VAL A 110 -16.85 -0.38 14.73
CA VAL A 110 -17.82 -0.44 13.61
C VAL A 110 -18.29 -1.86 13.35
N GLU A 111 -17.39 -2.83 13.41
CA GLU A 111 -17.72 -4.26 13.27
C GLU A 111 -18.69 -4.70 14.37
N LEU A 112 -18.38 -4.38 15.63
CA LEU A 112 -19.19 -4.73 16.80
C LEU A 112 -20.58 -4.09 16.78
N MET A 113 -20.67 -2.83 16.37
CA MET A 113 -21.97 -2.16 16.17
C MET A 113 -22.85 -2.92 15.17
N GLY A 114 -22.26 -3.39 14.06
CA GLY A 114 -22.98 -4.19 13.07
C GLY A 114 -23.48 -5.53 13.61
N LEU A 115 -22.72 -6.17 14.50
CA LEU A 115 -23.15 -7.42 15.16
C LEU A 115 -24.33 -7.19 16.11
N LEU A 116 -24.28 -6.14 16.92
CA LEU A 116 -25.38 -5.77 17.81
C LEU A 116 -26.66 -5.48 17.03
N GLU A 117 -26.56 -4.80 15.87
CA GLU A 117 -27.70 -4.54 14.99
C GLU A 117 -28.34 -5.79 14.41
N LEU A 118 -27.56 -6.87 14.28
CA LEU A 118 -28.02 -8.18 13.83
C LEU A 118 -28.47 -9.09 14.99
N GLY A 119 -28.49 -8.56 16.22
CA GLY A 119 -28.94 -9.25 17.43
C GLY A 119 -27.95 -10.32 17.91
N PHE A 120 -26.65 -10.12 17.69
CA PHE A 120 -25.63 -10.94 18.36
C PHE A 120 -25.30 -10.36 19.73
N ASP A 121 -25.18 -11.23 20.73
CA ASP A 121 -24.65 -10.87 22.04
C ASP A 121 -23.13 -10.72 21.95
N LEU A 122 -22.60 -9.71 22.64
CA LEU A 122 -21.17 -9.42 22.74
C LEU A 122 -20.71 -9.64 24.17
N LYS A 123 -19.63 -10.41 24.35
CA LYS A 123 -18.98 -10.56 25.65
C LYS A 123 -18.05 -9.37 25.90
N PRO A 124 -18.06 -8.72 27.08
CA PRO A 124 -17.19 -7.58 27.41
C PRO A 124 -15.70 -7.81 27.10
N GLU A 125 -15.22 -9.04 27.27
CA GLU A 125 -13.83 -9.43 26.99
C GLU A 125 -13.50 -9.39 25.49
N GLU A 126 -14.45 -9.75 24.62
CA GLU A 126 -14.29 -9.74 23.17
C GLU A 126 -14.16 -8.32 22.60
N VAL A 127 -14.66 -7.34 23.35
CA VAL A 127 -14.77 -5.94 22.91
C VAL A 127 -13.80 -5.01 23.63
N GLY A 128 -13.10 -5.52 24.65
CA GLY A 128 -12.17 -4.76 25.48
C GLY A 128 -12.84 -3.50 26.06
N ILE A 129 -14.09 -3.63 26.49
CA ILE A 129 -14.88 -2.60 27.18
C ILE A 129 -15.57 -3.25 28.38
N GLY A 130 -15.78 -2.48 29.45
CA GLY A 130 -16.37 -3.00 30.70
C GLY A 130 -17.84 -3.44 30.56
N ASP A 131 -18.51 -3.08 29.48
CA ASP A 131 -19.90 -3.44 29.17
C ASP A 131 -20.05 -3.68 27.66
N GLY A 132 -20.66 -4.80 27.26
CA GLY A 132 -20.93 -5.17 25.87
C GLY A 132 -22.08 -4.40 25.21
N SER A 133 -22.67 -3.41 25.89
CA SER A 133 -23.80 -2.64 25.40
C SER A 133 -23.49 -1.78 24.16
N LYS A 134 -24.55 -1.53 23.38
CA LYS A 134 -24.48 -0.64 22.20
C LYS A 134 -23.97 0.76 22.54
N LYS A 135 -24.26 1.26 23.75
CA LYS A 135 -23.80 2.56 24.23
C LYS A 135 -22.29 2.57 24.43
N ALA A 136 -21.75 1.58 25.14
CA ALA A 136 -20.32 1.48 25.44
C ALA A 136 -19.47 1.31 24.16
N VAL A 137 -19.94 0.50 23.20
CA VAL A 137 -19.27 0.36 21.88
C VAL A 137 -19.23 1.70 21.14
N ARG A 138 -20.34 2.46 21.16
CA ARG A 138 -20.43 3.77 20.48
C ARG A 138 -19.51 4.82 21.12
N GLU A 139 -19.47 4.90 22.44
CA GLU A 139 -18.57 5.83 23.14
C GLU A 139 -17.08 5.50 22.88
N LYS A 140 -16.72 4.22 22.76
CA LYS A 140 -15.36 3.82 22.35
C LYS A 140 -15.08 4.19 20.90
N HIS A 141 -16.06 4.04 20.00
CA HIS A 141 -15.95 4.47 18.60
C HIS A 141 -15.70 5.98 18.49
N ASP A 142 -16.51 6.79 19.17
CA ASP A 142 -16.43 8.25 19.11
C ASP A 142 -15.08 8.74 19.66
N ARG A 143 -14.58 8.14 20.76
CA ARG A 143 -13.23 8.43 21.28
C ARG A 143 -12.13 8.08 20.30
N ALA A 144 -12.22 6.93 19.62
CA ALA A 144 -11.25 6.53 18.61
C ALA A 144 -11.26 7.50 17.42
N GLN A 145 -12.43 7.96 16.96
CA GLN A 145 -12.54 8.96 15.91
C GLN A 145 -11.89 10.29 16.29
N VAL A 146 -12.10 10.78 17.53
CA VAL A 146 -11.46 12.00 18.04
C VAL A 146 -9.94 11.82 18.07
N ALA A 147 -9.44 10.69 18.56
CA ALA A 147 -8.01 10.39 18.60
C ALA A 147 -7.39 10.35 17.20
N ILE A 148 -8.05 9.71 16.23
CA ILE A 148 -7.62 9.67 14.82
C ILE A 148 -7.48 11.08 14.26
N LYS A 149 -8.48 11.96 14.45
CA LYS A 149 -8.43 13.34 13.96
C LYS A 149 -7.26 14.11 14.58
N GLN A 150 -7.11 14.04 15.89
CA GLN A 150 -6.03 14.73 16.60
C GLN A 150 -4.63 14.24 16.17
N LEU A 151 -4.46 12.93 16.03
CA LEU A 151 -3.20 12.33 15.59
C LEU A 151 -2.90 12.66 14.12
N ALA A 152 -3.90 12.62 13.24
CA ALA A 152 -3.76 13.03 11.84
C ALA A 152 -3.28 14.48 11.71
N THR A 153 -3.86 15.41 12.48
CA THR A 153 -3.43 16.81 12.47
C THR A 153 -1.96 16.97 12.88
N LYS A 154 -1.49 16.21 13.87
CA LYS A 154 -0.08 16.23 14.29
C LYS A 154 0.86 15.62 13.25
N MET A 155 0.42 14.53 12.61
CA MET A 155 1.18 13.87 11.55
C MET A 155 1.31 14.74 10.30
N LEU A 156 0.33 15.60 10.02
CA LEU A 156 0.24 16.40 8.81
C LEU A 156 1.44 17.33 8.60
N VAL A 157 2.05 17.84 9.68
CA VAL A 157 3.20 18.77 9.57
C VAL A 157 4.37 18.09 8.86
N PHE A 158 4.80 16.94 9.38
CA PHE A 158 5.82 16.11 8.73
C PHE A 158 5.39 15.64 7.35
N GLU A 159 4.16 15.13 7.20
CA GLU A 159 3.68 14.56 5.93
C GLU A 159 3.61 15.62 4.81
N SER A 160 3.27 16.86 5.14
CA SER A 160 3.24 17.98 4.20
C SER A 160 4.65 18.36 3.74
N ALA A 161 5.62 18.47 4.66
CA ALA A 161 7.01 18.74 4.32
C ALA A 161 7.63 17.61 3.47
N ALA A 162 7.39 16.35 3.88
CA ALA A 162 7.80 15.16 3.16
C ALA A 162 7.24 15.10 1.73
N SER A 163 5.94 15.40 1.58
CA SER A 163 5.27 15.45 0.27
C SER A 163 5.80 16.59 -0.60
N THR A 164 6.00 17.77 -0.03
CA THR A 164 6.53 18.95 -0.73
C THR A 164 7.92 18.69 -1.26
N ARG A 165 8.79 18.10 -0.43
CA ARG A 165 10.15 17.70 -0.79
C ARG A 165 10.15 16.73 -1.97
N LEU A 166 9.37 15.64 -1.89
CA LEU A 166 9.28 14.65 -2.95
C LEU A 166 8.73 15.27 -4.24
N ALA A 167 7.59 15.96 -4.17
CA ALA A 167 6.95 16.55 -5.34
C ALA A 167 7.87 17.56 -6.04
N THR A 168 8.54 18.42 -5.27
CA THR A 168 9.42 19.46 -5.81
C THR A 168 10.69 18.87 -6.43
N ALA A 169 11.26 17.82 -5.85
CA ALA A 169 12.38 17.09 -6.47
C ALA A 169 11.96 16.47 -7.82
N LEU A 170 10.78 15.85 -7.89
CA LEU A 170 10.26 15.26 -9.11
C LEU A 170 9.91 16.29 -10.18
N GLN A 171 9.40 17.48 -9.79
CA GLN A 171 9.22 18.62 -10.70
C GLN A 171 10.56 19.13 -11.25
N LEU A 172 11.58 19.25 -10.40
CA LEU A 172 12.92 19.67 -10.82
C LEU A 172 13.53 18.67 -11.82
N LEU A 173 13.27 17.37 -11.69
CA LEU A 173 13.64 16.37 -12.71
C LEU A 173 13.02 16.67 -14.08
N GLN A 174 11.83 17.28 -14.13
CA GLN A 174 11.19 17.65 -15.39
C GLN A 174 11.87 18.84 -16.08
N VAL A 175 12.81 19.55 -15.42
CA VAL A 175 13.61 20.60 -16.04
C VAL A 175 14.70 19.97 -16.91
N PRO A 176 14.76 20.24 -18.23
CA PRO A 176 15.71 19.58 -19.13
C PRO A 176 17.17 19.69 -18.69
N LYS A 177 17.57 20.86 -18.18
CA LYS A 177 18.94 21.09 -17.69
C LYS A 177 19.28 20.22 -16.48
N VAL A 178 18.32 19.93 -15.61
CA VAL A 178 18.51 19.07 -14.43
C VAL A 178 18.61 17.62 -14.87
N ALA A 179 17.70 17.16 -15.74
CA ALA A 179 17.76 15.81 -16.30
C ALA A 179 19.10 15.54 -17.01
N HIS A 180 19.61 16.52 -17.78
CA HIS A 180 20.91 16.39 -18.46
C HIS A 180 22.11 16.32 -17.50
N ALA A 181 22.02 16.96 -16.33
CA ALA A 181 23.08 16.94 -15.32
C ALA A 181 23.14 15.59 -14.57
N ILE A 182 22.07 14.80 -14.61
CA ILE A 182 21.99 13.48 -14.00
C ILE A 182 22.40 12.44 -15.04
N GLY A 183 23.36 11.55 -14.74
CA GLY A 183 23.76 10.49 -15.67
C GLY A 183 22.60 9.56 -16.04
N GLY A 184 22.12 9.59 -17.29
CA GLY A 184 20.90 8.88 -17.70
C GLY A 184 19.60 9.52 -17.18
N GLY A 185 19.61 10.82 -16.88
CA GLY A 185 18.46 11.52 -16.33
C GLY A 185 17.32 11.74 -17.32
N GLU A 186 17.57 11.76 -18.63
CA GLU A 186 16.52 11.84 -19.67
C GLU A 186 15.65 10.57 -19.67
N ASP A 187 16.27 9.38 -19.64
CA ASP A 187 15.56 8.10 -19.53
C ASP A 187 14.78 8.02 -18.20
N MET A 188 15.43 8.43 -17.10
CA MET A 188 14.77 8.51 -15.80
C MET A 188 13.56 9.46 -15.84
N GLN A 189 13.68 10.61 -16.51
CA GLN A 189 12.59 11.57 -16.60
C GLN A 189 11.37 10.96 -17.31
N ILE A 190 11.58 10.21 -18.41
CA ILE A 190 10.52 9.49 -19.12
C ILE A 190 9.88 8.44 -18.20
N GLU A 191 10.71 7.60 -17.59
CA GLU A 191 10.26 6.54 -16.68
C GLU A 191 9.42 7.11 -15.52
N ILE A 192 9.92 8.15 -14.86
CA ILE A 192 9.29 8.72 -13.67
C ILE A 192 7.93 9.36 -13.98
N ARG A 193 7.73 9.90 -15.20
CA ARG A 193 6.40 10.36 -15.62
C ARG A 193 5.37 9.22 -15.64
N GLU A 194 5.76 8.03 -16.12
CA GLU A 194 4.88 6.85 -16.09
C GLU A 194 4.67 6.34 -14.65
N ILE A 195 5.75 6.27 -13.85
CA ILE A 195 5.67 5.83 -12.45
C ILE A 195 4.76 6.75 -11.63
N ILE A 196 4.80 8.07 -11.82
CA ILE A 196 3.91 9.02 -11.12
C ILE A 196 2.44 8.71 -11.44
N ARG A 197 2.10 8.43 -12.70
CA ARG A 197 0.71 8.10 -13.09
C ARG A 197 0.24 6.83 -12.40
N HIS A 198 1.05 5.78 -12.42
CA HIS A 198 0.74 4.54 -11.72
C HIS A 198 0.65 4.74 -10.20
N ALA A 199 1.58 5.48 -9.60
CA ALA A 199 1.59 5.78 -8.16
C ALA A 199 0.31 6.50 -7.72
N ARG A 200 -0.16 7.49 -8.49
CA ARG A 200 -1.42 8.20 -8.22
C ARG A 200 -2.62 7.27 -8.29
N LYS A 201 -2.69 6.45 -9.34
CA LYS A 201 -3.79 5.49 -9.54
C LYS A 201 -3.87 4.46 -8.42
N ILE A 202 -2.74 3.84 -8.08
CA ILE A 202 -2.62 2.87 -6.98
C ILE A 202 -2.92 3.52 -5.63
N SER A 203 -2.44 4.74 -5.39
CA SER A 203 -2.76 5.52 -4.18
C SER A 203 -4.26 5.80 -4.04
N GLY A 204 -4.95 6.11 -5.14
CA GLY A 204 -6.41 6.28 -5.17
C GLY A 204 -7.15 5.00 -4.78
N ILE A 205 -6.74 3.85 -5.31
CA ILE A 205 -7.30 2.54 -4.95
C ILE A 205 -7.06 2.26 -3.46
N ILE A 206 -5.83 2.48 -2.98
CA ILE A 206 -5.43 2.19 -1.58
C ILE A 206 -6.15 3.10 -0.58
N SER A 207 -6.43 4.35 -0.93
CA SER A 207 -7.28 5.26 -0.15
C SER A 207 -8.66 4.67 0.16
N GLY A 208 -9.18 3.80 -0.73
CA GLY A 208 -10.46 3.13 -0.56
C GLY A 208 -10.41 1.84 0.27
N LEU A 209 -9.22 1.26 0.50
CA LEU A 209 -9.06 -0.01 1.21
C LEU A 209 -9.59 -0.02 2.65
N PRO A 210 -9.54 1.05 3.46
CA PRO A 210 -10.11 1.02 4.81
C PRO A 210 -11.60 0.64 4.81
N SER A 211 -12.38 1.20 3.89
CA SER A 211 -13.81 0.87 3.75
C SER A 211 -14.02 -0.59 3.33
N PHE A 212 -13.17 -1.09 2.43
CA PHE A 212 -13.20 -2.47 1.95
C PHE A 212 -12.80 -3.46 3.06
N ARG A 213 -11.79 -3.13 3.88
CA ARG A 213 -11.38 -3.91 5.05
C ARG A 213 -12.52 -4.06 6.07
N ILE A 214 -13.30 -2.99 6.30
CA ILE A 214 -14.48 -3.06 7.17
C ILE A 214 -15.51 -4.06 6.63
N GLN A 215 -15.79 -4.04 5.33
CA GLN A 215 -16.71 -4.99 4.68
C GLN A 215 -16.20 -6.43 4.77
N TYR A 216 -14.92 -6.64 4.48
CA TYR A 216 -14.27 -7.94 4.58
C TYR A 216 -14.32 -8.52 6.00
N ARG A 217 -14.01 -7.71 7.02
CA ARG A 217 -14.08 -8.16 8.41
C ARG A 217 -15.50 -8.45 8.87
N LYS A 218 -16.49 -7.64 8.45
CA LYS A 218 -17.91 -7.94 8.68
C LYS A 218 -18.30 -9.29 8.09
N LEU A 219 -17.88 -9.59 6.86
CA LEU A 219 -18.10 -10.88 6.23
C LEU A 219 -17.47 -12.03 7.04
N ALA A 220 -16.19 -11.89 7.42
CA ALA A 220 -15.45 -12.90 8.19
C ALA A 220 -16.12 -13.20 9.54
N ILE A 221 -16.56 -12.18 10.27
CA ILE A 221 -17.22 -12.36 11.57
C ILE A 221 -18.62 -12.95 11.40
N LEU A 222 -19.40 -12.50 10.40
CA LEU A 222 -20.71 -13.08 10.13
C LEU A 222 -20.61 -14.56 9.81
N PHE A 223 -19.61 -14.93 9.00
CA PHE A 223 -19.35 -16.31 8.65
C PHE A 223 -18.92 -17.15 9.87
N SER A 224 -18.00 -16.65 10.69
CA SER A 224 -17.55 -17.38 11.90
C SER A 224 -18.65 -17.55 12.95
N ARG A 225 -19.63 -16.64 12.99
CA ARG A 225 -20.78 -16.68 13.89
C ARG A 225 -22.06 -17.23 13.24
N LEU A 226 -21.97 -17.72 12.00
CA LEU A 226 -23.07 -18.39 11.32
C LEU A 226 -23.22 -19.78 11.96
N GLY A 227 -23.98 -19.85 13.06
CA GLY A 227 -24.28 -21.14 13.71
C GLY A 227 -24.97 -22.12 12.76
N LYS A 228 -25.15 -23.38 13.18
CA LYS A 228 -25.67 -24.47 12.33
C LYS A 228 -27.04 -24.21 11.68
N ARG A 229 -27.85 -23.30 12.24
CA ARG A 229 -29.17 -22.90 11.73
C ARG A 229 -29.30 -21.37 11.75
N PRO A 230 -28.68 -20.67 10.79
CA PRO A 230 -28.72 -19.22 10.77
C PRO A 230 -30.12 -18.73 10.40
N SER A 231 -30.54 -17.60 10.97
CA SER A 231 -31.80 -16.97 10.58
C SER A 231 -31.73 -16.47 9.14
N ARG A 232 -32.88 -16.41 8.45
CA ARG A 232 -32.96 -15.88 7.07
C ARG A 232 -32.34 -14.48 6.94
N ARG A 233 -32.51 -13.63 7.97
CA ARG A 233 -31.90 -12.30 8.05
C ARG A 233 -30.36 -12.38 8.00
N LYS A 234 -29.74 -13.25 8.80
CA LYS A 234 -28.27 -13.41 8.85
C LYS A 234 -27.71 -13.94 7.53
N VAL A 235 -28.40 -14.91 6.91
CA VAL A 235 -28.02 -15.44 5.59
C VAL A 235 -28.11 -14.36 4.52
N ARG A 236 -29.21 -13.59 4.49
CA ARG A 236 -29.37 -12.48 3.55
C ARG A 236 -28.25 -11.44 3.71
N THR A 237 -27.94 -11.03 4.94
CA THR A 237 -26.85 -10.07 5.19
C THR A 237 -25.49 -10.62 4.76
N LEU A 238 -25.22 -11.91 4.96
CA LEU A 238 -23.99 -12.55 4.46
C LEU A 238 -23.88 -12.42 2.93
N ILE A 239 -24.94 -12.76 2.20
CA ILE A 239 -24.99 -12.66 0.74
C ILE A 239 -24.79 -11.21 0.29
N GLU A 240 -25.44 -10.24 0.95
CA GLU A 240 -25.27 -8.81 0.66
C GLU A 240 -23.80 -8.36 0.86
N GLN A 241 -23.11 -8.85 1.89
CA GLN A 241 -21.68 -8.56 2.08
C GLN A 241 -20.81 -9.20 0.98
N MET A 242 -21.08 -10.45 0.60
CA MET A 242 -20.36 -11.13 -0.48
C MET A 242 -20.50 -10.39 -1.81
N MET A 243 -21.73 -9.96 -2.15
CA MET A 243 -21.98 -9.14 -3.34
C MET A 243 -21.26 -7.79 -3.29
N GLY A 244 -21.19 -7.15 -2.12
CA GLY A 244 -20.47 -5.89 -1.92
C GLY A 244 -18.97 -6.04 -2.16
N ILE A 245 -18.36 -7.09 -1.63
CA ILE A 245 -16.94 -7.39 -1.82
C ILE A 245 -16.66 -7.70 -3.29
N HIS A 246 -17.45 -8.58 -3.90
CA HIS A 246 -17.32 -8.91 -5.32
C HIS A 246 -17.40 -7.65 -6.19
N LYS A 247 -18.41 -6.79 -5.98
CA LYS A 247 -18.56 -5.54 -6.73
C LYS A 247 -17.33 -4.63 -6.56
N ARG A 248 -16.79 -4.51 -5.34
CA ARG A 248 -15.60 -3.69 -5.10
C ARG A 248 -14.36 -4.25 -5.78
N MET A 249 -14.18 -5.57 -5.75
CA MET A 249 -13.11 -6.25 -6.48
C MET A 249 -13.24 -6.04 -7.98
N GLN A 250 -14.45 -6.13 -8.54
CA GLN A 250 -14.71 -5.85 -9.95
C GLN A 250 -14.35 -4.40 -10.30
N THR A 251 -14.74 -3.42 -9.47
CA THR A 251 -14.36 -2.02 -9.69
C THR A 251 -12.84 -1.84 -9.72
N ILE A 252 -12.10 -2.42 -8.77
CA ILE A 252 -10.63 -2.35 -8.74
C ILE A 252 -10.02 -3.05 -9.96
N HIS A 253 -10.56 -4.22 -10.32
CA HIS A 253 -10.14 -4.97 -11.49
C HIS A 253 -10.28 -4.14 -12.77
N ASP A 254 -11.43 -3.49 -12.95
CA ASP A 254 -11.73 -2.67 -14.13
C ASP A 254 -10.94 -1.36 -14.14
N GLU A 255 -10.73 -0.74 -12.98
CA GLU A 255 -9.85 0.42 -12.85
C GLU A 255 -8.43 0.09 -13.31
N LEU A 256 -7.92 -1.11 -13.05
CA LEU A 256 -6.57 -1.54 -13.45
C LEU A 256 -6.49 -2.12 -14.87
N PHE A 257 -7.60 -2.17 -15.60
CA PHE A 257 -7.65 -2.73 -16.94
C PHE A 257 -6.75 -1.98 -17.93
N ASP A 258 -6.09 -2.72 -18.82
CA ASP A 258 -5.21 -2.23 -19.89
C ASP A 258 -3.97 -1.42 -19.43
N GLU A 259 -3.72 -1.34 -18.12
CA GLU A 259 -2.53 -0.68 -17.60
C GLU A 259 -1.33 -1.63 -17.63
N ARG A 260 -0.28 -1.26 -18.37
CA ARG A 260 0.96 -2.04 -18.39
C ARG A 260 1.62 -2.06 -17.02
N TYR A 261 2.17 -3.21 -16.63
CA TYR A 261 2.97 -3.29 -15.41
C TYR A 261 4.31 -2.55 -15.60
N PRO A 262 4.67 -1.56 -14.74
CA PRO A 262 5.78 -0.65 -15.03
C PRO A 262 7.16 -1.16 -14.60
N PHE A 263 7.24 -2.37 -14.03
CA PHE A 263 8.50 -2.96 -13.59
C PHE A 263 8.83 -4.21 -14.41
N ASP A 264 10.10 -4.62 -14.37
CA ASP A 264 10.54 -5.85 -15.01
C ASP A 264 9.72 -7.05 -14.50
N HIS A 265 9.17 -7.80 -15.44
CA HIS A 265 8.43 -9.02 -15.18
C HIS A 265 8.86 -10.12 -16.15
N SER A 266 8.68 -11.39 -15.75
CA SER A 266 9.00 -12.53 -16.62
C SER A 266 8.00 -12.75 -17.76
N ASP A 267 6.90 -12.02 -17.74
CA ASP A 267 5.84 -12.01 -18.74
C ASP A 267 5.75 -10.59 -19.28
N ASP A 268 6.18 -10.38 -20.52
CA ASP A 268 6.21 -9.07 -21.17
C ASP A 268 4.80 -8.49 -21.37
N SER A 269 3.75 -9.34 -21.27
CA SER A 269 2.34 -8.97 -21.33
C SER A 269 1.70 -8.74 -19.95
N MET A 270 2.52 -8.62 -18.89
CA MET A 270 2.04 -8.36 -17.54
C MET A 270 1.39 -6.98 -17.46
N THR A 271 0.18 -6.95 -16.91
CA THR A 271 -0.60 -5.74 -16.65
C THR A 271 -0.78 -5.55 -15.15
N LEU A 272 -1.10 -4.32 -14.72
CA LEU A 272 -1.44 -4.06 -13.32
C LEU A 272 -2.63 -4.93 -12.87
N GLN A 273 -3.64 -5.09 -13.72
CA GLN A 273 -4.77 -5.97 -13.45
C GLN A 273 -4.33 -7.40 -13.16
N LYS A 274 -3.54 -8.03 -14.05
CA LYS A 274 -3.07 -9.41 -13.86
C LYS A 274 -2.19 -9.55 -12.61
N PHE A 275 -1.38 -8.54 -12.31
CA PHE A 275 -0.48 -8.55 -11.16
C PHE A 275 -1.24 -8.42 -9.83
N VAL A 276 -2.24 -7.53 -9.77
CA VAL A 276 -2.98 -7.20 -8.54
C VAL A 276 -4.15 -8.15 -8.30
N LEU A 277 -4.94 -8.41 -9.34
CA LEU A 277 -6.18 -9.18 -9.24
C LEU A 277 -6.41 -9.95 -10.56
N PRO A 278 -5.76 -11.11 -10.76
CA PRO A 278 -5.82 -11.84 -12.03
C PRO A 278 -7.20 -12.41 -12.38
N VAL A 279 -8.04 -12.64 -11.37
CA VAL A 279 -9.41 -13.12 -11.55
C VAL A 279 -10.30 -12.54 -10.46
N VAL A 280 -11.50 -12.11 -10.83
CA VAL A 280 -12.55 -11.76 -9.87
C VAL A 280 -13.38 -13.02 -9.58
N PRO A 281 -13.40 -13.53 -8.34
CA PRO A 281 -14.20 -14.70 -8.00
C PRO A 281 -15.70 -14.47 -8.20
N HIS A 282 -16.43 -15.54 -8.48
CA HIS A 282 -17.88 -15.49 -8.58
C HIS A 282 -18.49 -14.99 -7.25
N PRO A 283 -19.55 -14.16 -7.25
CA PRO A 283 -20.11 -13.57 -6.03
C PRO A 283 -20.65 -14.59 -5.02
N ALA A 284 -20.92 -15.83 -5.44
CA ALA A 284 -21.33 -16.93 -4.56
C ALA A 284 -20.17 -17.76 -4.01
N ASP A 285 -18.94 -17.55 -4.49
CA ASP A 285 -17.74 -18.25 -4.04
C ASP A 285 -17.10 -17.51 -2.86
N LEU A 286 -17.55 -17.82 -1.64
CA LEU A 286 -17.04 -17.21 -0.43
C LEU A 286 -15.52 -17.41 -0.27
N GLN A 287 -15.04 -18.62 -0.52
CA GLN A 287 -13.63 -18.96 -0.33
C GLN A 287 -12.76 -18.19 -1.32
N GLY A 288 -13.15 -18.15 -2.60
CA GLY A 288 -12.47 -17.36 -3.61
C GLY A 288 -12.43 -15.88 -3.26
N LEU A 289 -13.55 -15.29 -2.84
CA LEU A 289 -13.61 -13.88 -2.43
C LEU A 289 -12.66 -13.55 -1.28
N VAL A 290 -12.55 -14.44 -0.29
CA VAL A 290 -11.64 -14.29 0.86
C VAL A 290 -10.17 -14.31 0.40
N ILE A 291 -9.77 -15.38 -0.30
CA ILE A 291 -8.39 -15.56 -0.77
C ILE A 291 -7.96 -14.41 -1.68
N MET A 292 -8.80 -14.05 -2.64
CA MET A 292 -8.45 -13.01 -3.61
C MET A 292 -8.49 -11.60 -3.01
N THR A 293 -9.26 -11.37 -1.95
CA THR A 293 -9.20 -10.11 -1.19
C THR A 293 -7.84 -9.93 -0.53
N GLU A 294 -7.34 -10.96 0.16
CA GLU A 294 -6.04 -10.90 0.83
C GLU A 294 -4.90 -10.75 -0.17
N TYR A 295 -4.93 -11.56 -1.24
CA TYR A 295 -3.98 -11.49 -2.35
C TYR A 295 -3.93 -10.07 -2.96
N MET A 296 -5.08 -9.50 -3.29
CA MET A 296 -5.18 -8.17 -3.88
C MET A 296 -4.58 -7.09 -2.98
N VAL A 297 -4.91 -7.12 -1.68
CA VAL A 297 -4.41 -6.15 -0.70
C VAL A 297 -2.89 -6.23 -0.56
N GLU A 298 -2.34 -7.44 -0.48
CA GLU A 298 -0.89 -7.66 -0.43
C GLU A 298 -0.20 -7.11 -1.68
N ARG A 299 -0.72 -7.44 -2.87
CA ARG A 299 -0.15 -6.99 -4.15
C ARG A 299 -0.21 -5.48 -4.32
N LEU A 300 -1.30 -4.83 -3.89
CA LEU A 300 -1.43 -3.39 -3.90
C LEU A 300 -0.34 -2.72 -3.05
N PHE A 301 -0.08 -3.23 -1.84
CA PHE A 301 0.97 -2.67 -0.98
C PHE A 301 2.37 -2.89 -1.53
N ILE A 302 2.67 -4.09 -2.05
CA ILE A 302 3.95 -4.37 -2.72
C ILE A 302 4.16 -3.37 -3.86
N LEU A 303 3.12 -3.14 -4.67
CA LEU A 303 3.19 -2.22 -5.79
C LEU A 303 3.37 -0.76 -5.32
N GLN A 304 2.65 -0.33 -4.28
CA GLN A 304 2.81 1.01 -3.71
C GLN A 304 4.24 1.24 -3.21
N VAL A 305 4.82 0.29 -2.48
CA VAL A 305 6.21 0.39 -2.00
C VAL A 305 7.17 0.50 -3.18
N ARG A 306 7.04 -0.36 -4.21
CA ARG A 306 7.92 -0.33 -5.39
C ARG A 306 7.82 1.01 -6.13
N LEU A 307 6.60 1.52 -6.33
CA LEU A 307 6.36 2.80 -6.99
C LEU A 307 7.00 3.95 -6.20
N PHE A 308 6.72 4.07 -4.90
CA PHE A 308 7.30 5.14 -4.09
C PHE A 308 8.80 5.04 -3.93
N SER A 309 9.35 3.83 -3.81
CA SER A 309 10.79 3.63 -3.77
C SER A 309 11.48 4.10 -5.05
N ARG A 310 10.84 3.88 -6.21
CA ARG A 310 11.40 4.36 -7.48
C ARG A 310 11.35 5.88 -7.59
N LEU A 311 10.28 6.49 -7.09
CA LEU A 311 10.15 7.95 -7.03
C LEU A 311 11.17 8.58 -6.08
N THR A 312 11.37 8.01 -4.88
CA THR A 312 12.37 8.53 -3.93
C THR A 312 13.80 8.35 -4.44
N GLN A 313 14.12 7.24 -5.13
CA GLN A 313 15.41 7.08 -5.81
C GLN A 313 15.68 8.21 -6.82
N ALA A 314 14.68 8.58 -7.62
CA ALA A 314 14.82 9.69 -8.55
C ALA A 314 15.00 11.02 -7.83
N ALA A 315 14.21 11.25 -6.76
CA ALA A 315 14.33 12.45 -5.94
C ALA A 315 15.70 12.59 -5.26
N GLU A 316 16.28 11.50 -4.73
CA GLU A 316 17.64 11.50 -4.18
C GLU A 316 18.68 11.91 -5.24
N ARG A 317 18.56 11.40 -6.46
CA ARG A 317 19.48 11.75 -7.55
C ARG A 317 19.38 13.22 -7.97
N VAL A 318 18.16 13.77 -7.96
CA VAL A 318 17.95 15.22 -8.15
C VAL A 318 18.61 16.01 -7.03
N GLU A 319 18.36 15.64 -5.77
CA GLU A 319 18.95 16.29 -4.60
C GLU A 319 20.49 16.27 -4.65
N SER A 320 21.10 15.14 -4.99
CA SER A 320 22.56 15.00 -5.11
C SER A 320 23.15 15.91 -6.20
N THR A 321 22.40 16.16 -7.28
CA THR A 321 22.83 17.11 -8.35
C THR A 321 22.97 18.54 -7.83
N PHE A 322 22.28 18.87 -6.73
CA PHE A 322 22.35 20.17 -6.07
C PHE A 322 23.21 20.16 -4.78
N GLY A 323 24.04 19.13 -4.60
CA GLY A 323 24.96 18.99 -3.47
C GLY A 323 24.30 18.55 -2.16
N LEU A 324 23.08 18.01 -2.22
CA LEU A 324 22.40 17.45 -1.06
C LEU A 324 22.68 15.94 -1.01
N GLU A 325 23.55 15.53 -0.09
CA GLU A 325 23.88 14.11 0.10
C GLU A 325 22.65 13.28 0.48
N PRO A 326 22.55 12.01 0.06
CA PRO A 326 21.56 11.08 0.59
C PRO A 326 21.62 11.03 2.11
N LEU A 327 20.46 10.89 2.75
CA LEU A 327 20.36 10.76 4.20
C LEU A 327 20.95 9.40 4.66
N PRO A 328 21.25 9.17 5.95
CA PRO A 328 21.71 7.86 6.39
C PRO A 328 20.57 6.83 6.34
N ASP A 329 20.89 5.55 6.18
CA ASP A 329 19.88 4.48 6.30
C ASP A 329 19.25 4.50 7.71
N VAL A 330 17.94 4.26 7.78
CA VAL A 330 17.22 4.17 9.06
C VAL A 330 17.68 2.91 9.78
N LYS A 331 18.08 3.05 11.04
CA LYS A 331 18.43 1.88 11.88
C LYS A 331 17.20 0.97 11.99
N GLU A 332 17.36 -0.30 11.61
CA GLU A 332 16.33 -1.31 11.83
C GLU A 332 15.92 -1.25 13.31
N LYS A 333 14.60 -1.09 13.57
CA LYS A 333 14.10 -1.40 14.91
C LYS A 333 14.43 -2.88 15.12
N SER A 334 15.33 -3.17 16.05
CA SER A 334 15.52 -4.52 16.56
C SER A 334 14.15 -5.04 16.94
N THR A 335 13.61 -5.96 16.15
CA THR A 335 12.36 -6.64 16.45
C THR A 335 12.58 -7.31 17.79
N VAL A 336 12.01 -6.72 18.85
CA VAL A 336 11.99 -7.36 20.17
C VAL A 336 11.17 -8.64 19.97
N GLN A 337 11.82 -9.74 20.33
CA GLN A 337 11.39 -11.13 20.19
C GLN A 337 9.99 -11.41 20.74
#